data_AF-F6BE06-F1
#
_entry.id   AF-F6BE06-F1
#
_cell.length_a   1.000
_cell.length_b   1.000
_cell.length_c   1.000
_cell.angle_alpha   90.00
_cell.angle_beta   90.00
_cell.angle_gamma   90.00
#
_symmetry.space_group_name_H-M   'P 1'
#
loop_
_entity.id
_entity.type
_entity.pdbx_description
1 polymer ?
#
loop_
_entity_poly.entity_id
_entity_poly.type
_entity_poly.pdbx_seq_one_letter_code
_entity_poly.pdbx_strand_id
1 'polypeptide(L)'
;MNFNTFLLVMLLVISITLTFMTIIINKKIKILIQKLEDTTEEIIDEDKDIVVLNDEKYFYYVLNLIKSAKKEIDIIMFSMFRCKQTEELLNALIEARKRGVMVRIILNKEVESNKEVKNYLASERISVKYSKTRVHNKLVIVDDTVVVGSHNWTDSGLFENRESSIAIRDKNVLKKEKEYFEALWERL
;
A
#
# COMPACT_ATOMS: atom_id res chain seq x y z
N MET A 1 -20.54 -13.24 -60.69
CA MET A 1 -21.00 -13.67 -59.35
C MET A 1 -22.32 -12.97 -59.06
N ASN A 2 -23.38 -13.67 -58.67
CA ASN A 2 -24.66 -13.00 -58.41
C ASN A 2 -24.61 -12.25 -57.05
N PHE A 3 -25.47 -11.26 -56.87
CA PHE A 3 -25.48 -10.37 -55.69
C PHE A 3 -25.58 -11.16 -54.37
N ASN A 4 -26.36 -12.25 -54.35
CA ASN A 4 -26.52 -13.11 -53.18
C ASN A 4 -25.22 -13.84 -52.82
N THR A 5 -24.47 -14.35 -53.81
CA THR A 5 -23.16 -14.96 -53.59
C THR A 5 -22.14 -13.95 -53.06
N PHE A 6 -22.14 -12.72 -53.58
CA PHE A 6 -21.27 -11.64 -53.07
C PHE A 6 -21.58 -11.29 -51.62
N LEU A 7 -22.88 -11.14 -51.28
CA LEU A 7 -23.32 -10.85 -49.93
C LEU A 7 -22.94 -11.99 -48.95
N LEU A 8 -23.08 -13.25 -49.37
CA LEU A 8 -22.68 -14.41 -48.56
C LEU A 8 -21.18 -14.42 -48.25
N VAL A 9 -20.34 -14.13 -49.25
CA VAL A 9 -18.88 -14.04 -49.08
C VAL A 9 -18.52 -12.90 -48.13
N MET A 10 -19.17 -11.74 -48.26
CA MET A 10 -18.93 -10.60 -47.39
C MET A 10 -19.31 -10.90 -45.93
N LEU A 11 -20.48 -11.54 -45.70
CA LEU A 11 -20.91 -11.97 -44.37
C LEU A 11 -19.97 -13.01 -43.77
N LEU A 12 -19.45 -13.93 -44.58
CA LEU A 12 -18.47 -14.92 -44.14
C LEU A 12 -17.16 -14.27 -43.70
N VAL A 13 -16.64 -13.31 -44.47
CA VAL A 13 -15.41 -12.57 -44.13
C VAL A 13 -15.61 -11.79 -42.83
N ILE A 14 -16.74 -11.08 -42.68
CA ILE A 14 -17.06 -10.36 -41.45
C ILE A 14 -17.11 -11.32 -40.25
N SER A 15 -17.78 -12.47 -40.39
CA SER A 15 -17.86 -13.49 -39.34
C SER A 15 -16.48 -14.02 -38.91
N ILE A 16 -15.61 -14.31 -39.88
CA ILE A 16 -14.24 -14.76 -39.63
C ILE A 16 -13.44 -13.67 -38.89
N THR A 17 -13.52 -12.42 -39.34
CA THR A 17 -12.81 -11.31 -38.69
C THR A 17 -13.28 -11.06 -37.25
N LEU A 18 -14.58 -11.14 -36.99
CA LEU A 18 -15.15 -10.99 -35.64
C LEU A 18 -14.71 -12.14 -34.73
N THR A 19 -14.69 -13.36 -35.25
CA THR A 19 -14.23 -14.53 -34.49
C THR A 19 -12.74 -14.40 -34.15
N PHE A 20 -11.93 -13.97 -35.11
CA PHE A 20 -10.50 -13.74 -34.90
C PHE A 20 -10.23 -12.63 -33.86
N MET A 21 -10.94 -11.50 -33.94
CA MET A 21 -10.84 -10.42 -32.95
C MET A 21 -11.25 -10.88 -31.55
N THR A 22 -12.31 -11.68 -31.45
CA THR A 22 -12.75 -12.26 -30.18
C THR A 22 -11.68 -13.15 -29.56
N ILE A 23 -10.99 -13.97 -30.36
CA ILE A 23 -9.88 -14.81 -29.89
C ILE A 23 -8.73 -13.95 -29.35
N ILE A 24 -8.35 -12.87 -30.05
CA ILE A 24 -7.28 -11.96 -29.61
C ILE A 24 -7.64 -11.28 -28.28
N ILE A 25 -8.87 -10.77 -28.16
CA ILE A 25 -9.35 -10.11 -26.95
C ILE A 25 -9.34 -11.10 -25.78
N ASN A 26 -9.90 -12.31 -25.97
CA ASN A 26 -9.91 -13.34 -24.94
C ASN A 26 -8.50 -13.75 -24.50
N LYS A 27 -7.54 -13.83 -25.42
CA LYS A 27 -6.13 -14.11 -25.08
C LYS A 27 -5.52 -12.99 -24.24
N LYS A 28 -5.76 -11.72 -24.59
CA LYS A 28 -5.29 -10.57 -23.81
C LYS A 28 -5.90 -10.54 -22.41
N ILE A 29 -7.21 -10.81 -22.30
CA ILE A 29 -7.92 -10.88 -21.02
C ILE A 29 -7.32 -11.98 -20.13
N LYS A 30 -7.09 -13.19 -20.67
CA LYS A 30 -6.47 -14.28 -19.91
C LYS A 30 -5.08 -13.92 -19.38
N ILE A 31 -4.25 -13.26 -20.19
CA ILE A 31 -2.92 -12.81 -19.75
C ILE A 31 -3.04 -11.78 -18.62
N LEU A 32 -4.00 -10.87 -18.71
CA LEU A 32 -4.21 -9.85 -17.67
C LEU A 32 -4.74 -10.48 -16.37
N ILE A 33 -5.66 -11.44 -16.47
CA ILE A 33 -6.16 -12.22 -15.32
C ILE A 33 -5.01 -12.98 -14.66
N GLN A 34 -4.19 -13.70 -15.42
CA GLN A 34 -3.04 -14.41 -14.87
C GLN A 34 -2.08 -13.48 -14.13
N LYS A 35 -1.77 -12.31 -14.71
CA LYS A 35 -0.93 -11.31 -14.03
C LYS A 35 -1.54 -10.80 -12.73
N LEU A 36 -2.87 -10.62 -12.70
CA LEU A 36 -3.58 -10.22 -11.49
C LEU A 36 -3.52 -11.33 -10.44
N GLU A 37 -3.76 -12.59 -10.83
CA GLU A 37 -3.67 -13.78 -9.96
C GLU A 37 -2.26 -13.93 -9.38
N ASP A 38 -1.22 -13.90 -10.21
CA ASP A 38 0.18 -13.98 -9.78
C ASP A 38 0.54 -12.84 -8.81
N THR A 39 0.05 -11.62 -9.08
CA THR A 39 0.27 -10.47 -8.18
C THR A 39 -0.47 -10.66 -6.86
N THR A 40 -1.68 -11.20 -6.88
CA THR A 40 -2.43 -11.47 -5.65
C THR A 40 -1.80 -12.60 -4.82
N GLU A 41 -1.31 -13.67 -5.45
CA GLU A 41 -0.62 -14.76 -4.74
C GLU A 41 0.69 -14.27 -4.11
N GLU A 42 1.46 -13.41 -4.80
CA GLU A 42 2.68 -12.82 -4.24
C GLU A 42 2.39 -11.88 -3.05
N ILE A 43 1.22 -11.25 -3.02
CA ILE A 43 0.77 -10.39 -1.91
C ILE A 43 0.20 -11.21 -0.73
N ILE A 44 -0.36 -12.41 -0.99
CA ILE A 44 -1.11 -13.23 -0.02
C ILE A 44 -0.26 -14.40 0.54
N ASP A 45 1.06 -14.40 0.34
CA ASP A 45 1.94 -15.39 0.99
C ASP A 45 2.09 -15.10 2.49
N GLU A 46 1.05 -15.44 3.26
CA GLU A 46 0.97 -15.23 4.71
C GLU A 46 1.97 -16.09 5.50
N ASP A 47 2.62 -17.07 4.85
CA ASP A 47 3.52 -18.07 5.45
C ASP A 47 5.01 -17.68 5.37
N LYS A 48 5.34 -16.52 4.76
CA LYS A 48 6.71 -15.99 4.75
C LYS A 48 6.97 -15.04 5.90
N ASP A 49 8.01 -15.35 6.68
CA ASP A 49 8.54 -14.48 7.74
C ASP A 49 9.09 -13.14 7.20
N ILE A 50 9.43 -13.07 5.91
CA ILE A 50 9.94 -11.85 5.25
C ILE A 50 9.33 -11.70 3.86
N VAL A 51 8.73 -10.54 3.59
CA VAL A 51 8.13 -10.18 2.29
C VAL A 51 8.84 -8.96 1.72
N VAL A 52 9.26 -9.03 0.45
CA VAL A 52 9.90 -7.91 -0.26
C VAL A 52 8.84 -7.02 -0.89
N LEU A 53 8.90 -5.72 -0.57
CA LEU A 53 7.93 -4.70 -0.95
C LEU A 53 8.63 -3.60 -1.75
N ASN A 54 8.98 -3.91 -2.99
CA ASN A 54 9.53 -2.93 -3.92
C ASN A 54 8.41 -2.13 -4.58
N ASP A 55 8.65 -0.83 -4.75
CA ASP A 55 7.74 0.08 -5.46
C ASP A 55 6.30 0.00 -4.91
N GLU A 56 5.27 0.01 -5.76
CA GLU A 56 3.86 0.07 -5.35
C GLU A 56 3.38 -1.10 -4.47
N LYS A 57 4.12 -2.22 -4.42
CA LYS A 57 3.80 -3.37 -3.55
C LYS A 57 3.71 -2.95 -2.08
N TYR A 58 4.54 -1.99 -1.66
CA TYR A 58 4.49 -1.44 -0.31
C TYR A 58 3.10 -0.87 0.04
N PHE A 59 2.53 -0.07 -0.87
CA PHE A 59 1.25 0.58 -0.63
C PHE A 59 0.14 -0.44 -0.38
N TYR A 60 -0.02 -1.41 -1.27
CA TYR A 60 -1.07 -2.42 -1.16
C TYR A 60 -0.92 -3.29 0.09
N TYR A 61 0.32 -3.70 0.40
CA TYR A 61 0.60 -4.52 1.57
C TYR A 61 0.28 -3.76 2.87
N VAL A 62 0.81 -2.55 3.03
CA VAL A 62 0.62 -1.73 4.24
C VAL A 62 -0.84 -1.32 4.41
N LEU A 63 -1.53 -0.98 3.32
CA LEU A 63 -2.96 -0.67 3.34
C LEU A 63 -3.79 -1.85 3.85
N ASN A 64 -3.54 -3.06 3.32
CA ASN A 64 -4.24 -4.27 3.77
C ASN A 64 -3.92 -4.60 5.23
N LEU A 65 -2.66 -4.41 5.64
CA LEU A 65 -2.21 -4.62 7.00
C LEU A 65 -2.92 -3.67 8.00
N ILE A 66 -3.04 -2.38 7.66
CA ILE A 66 -3.80 -1.40 8.47
C ILE A 66 -5.30 -1.74 8.52
N LYS A 67 -5.87 -2.18 7.39
CA LYS A 67 -7.28 -2.59 7.31
C LYS A 67 -7.57 -3.82 8.17
N SER A 68 -6.64 -4.76 8.28
CA SER A 68 -6.79 -6.00 9.06
C SER A 68 -6.41 -5.87 10.54
N ALA A 69 -5.65 -4.84 10.91
CA ALA A 69 -5.14 -4.58 12.26
C ALA A 69 -6.17 -4.75 13.38
N LYS A 70 -5.73 -5.35 14.50
CA LYS A 70 -6.57 -5.73 15.65
C LYS A 70 -6.22 -5.04 16.95
N LYS A 71 -4.95 -4.75 17.23
CA LYS A 71 -4.50 -4.23 18.53
C LYS A 71 -3.87 -2.87 18.40
N GLU A 72 -2.83 -2.75 17.57
CA GLU A 72 -2.01 -1.54 17.52
C GLU A 72 -1.37 -1.28 16.17
N ILE A 73 -1.16 0.02 15.90
CA ILE A 73 -0.43 0.56 14.76
C ILE A 73 0.50 1.65 15.27
N ASP A 74 1.80 1.45 15.10
CA ASP A 74 2.85 2.40 15.44
C ASP A 74 3.61 2.82 14.18
N ILE A 75 3.72 4.12 13.94
CA ILE A 75 4.36 4.65 12.74
C ILE A 75 5.42 5.68 13.11
N ILE A 76 6.61 5.54 12.55
CA ILE A 76 7.60 6.62 12.46
C ILE A 76 7.78 6.96 11.00
N MET A 77 7.46 8.20 10.63
CA MET A 77 7.53 8.62 9.25
C MET A 77 8.27 9.95 9.11
N PHE A 78 9.26 9.97 8.24
CA PHE A 78 10.00 11.18 7.91
C PHE A 78 9.08 12.21 7.23
N SER A 79 8.35 11.80 6.19
CA SER A 79 7.49 12.68 5.41
C SER A 79 6.15 12.01 5.08
N MET A 80 5.06 12.69 5.44
CA MET A 80 3.69 12.36 5.07
C MET A 80 3.04 13.55 4.35
N PHE A 81 2.39 13.29 3.22
CA PHE A 81 1.58 14.26 2.48
C PHE A 81 0.12 13.84 2.58
N ARG A 82 -0.81 14.80 2.49
CA ARG A 82 -2.23 14.50 2.28
C ARG A 82 -2.58 14.77 0.82
N CYS A 83 -2.66 13.70 0.05
CA CYS A 83 -2.94 13.69 -1.38
C CYS A 83 -3.70 12.40 -1.71
N LYS A 84 -4.09 12.21 -2.98
CA LYS A 84 -5.11 11.20 -3.33
C LYS A 84 -4.76 9.80 -2.83
N GLN A 85 -3.52 9.35 -3.01
CA GLN A 85 -3.12 8.00 -2.64
C GLN A 85 -2.84 7.87 -1.14
N THR A 86 -2.16 8.86 -0.54
CA THR A 86 -1.90 8.85 0.91
C THR A 86 -3.17 8.98 1.73
N GLU A 87 -4.20 9.66 1.22
CA GLU A 87 -5.50 9.80 1.87
C GLU A 87 -6.17 8.43 2.10
N GLU A 88 -5.94 7.43 1.25
CA GLU A 88 -6.44 6.08 1.51
C GLU A 88 -5.77 5.44 2.74
N LEU A 89 -4.45 5.59 2.90
CA LEU A 89 -3.73 5.13 4.09
C LEU A 89 -4.18 5.89 5.34
N LEU A 90 -4.34 7.21 5.25
CA LEU A 90 -4.80 8.04 6.37
C LEU A 90 -6.23 7.66 6.81
N ASN A 91 -7.14 7.45 5.84
CA ASN A 91 -8.50 6.98 6.12
C ASN A 91 -8.48 5.58 6.74
N ALA A 92 -7.61 4.68 6.27
CA ALA A 92 -7.48 3.35 6.87
C ALA A 92 -7.03 3.41 8.34
N LEU A 93 -6.15 4.36 8.71
CA LEU A 93 -5.77 4.60 10.10
C LEU A 93 -6.95 5.13 10.94
N ILE A 94 -7.75 6.03 10.39
CA ILE A 94 -8.96 6.55 11.05
C ILE A 94 -9.96 5.43 11.28
N GLU A 95 -10.20 4.58 10.29
CA GLU A 95 -11.08 3.42 10.43
C GLU A 95 -10.53 2.40 11.44
N ALA A 96 -9.22 2.17 11.47
CA ALA A 96 -8.60 1.34 12.51
C ALA A 96 -8.84 1.91 13.91
N ARG A 97 -8.65 3.22 14.07
CA ARG A 97 -8.92 3.92 15.33
C ARG A 97 -10.37 3.79 15.77
N LYS A 98 -11.33 3.88 14.83
CA LYS A 98 -12.78 3.68 15.08
C LYS A 98 -13.10 2.24 15.51
N ARG A 99 -12.39 1.25 14.99
CA ARG A 99 -12.47 -0.16 15.44
C ARG A 99 -11.90 -0.40 16.84
N GLY A 100 -11.25 0.60 17.44
CA GLY A 100 -10.62 0.50 18.77
C GLY A 100 -9.13 0.15 18.74
N VAL A 101 -8.51 0.07 17.55
CA VAL A 101 -7.06 -0.14 17.40
C VAL A 101 -6.32 1.10 17.94
N MET A 102 -5.26 0.88 18.72
CA MET A 102 -4.38 1.96 19.18
C MET A 102 -3.53 2.45 18.01
N VAL A 103 -3.57 3.74 17.70
CA VAL A 103 -2.78 4.33 16.60
C VAL A 103 -1.89 5.44 17.14
N ARG A 104 -0.57 5.28 16.98
CA ARG A 104 0.46 6.24 17.42
C ARG A 104 1.42 6.56 16.29
N ILE A 105 1.68 7.85 16.09
CA ILE A 105 2.51 8.32 14.97
C ILE A 105 3.55 9.32 15.45
N ILE A 106 4.81 9.10 15.11
CA ILE A 106 5.92 10.01 15.30
C ILE A 106 6.30 10.61 13.94
N LEU A 107 6.25 11.93 13.84
CA LEU A 107 6.60 12.67 12.62
C LEU A 107 7.85 13.53 12.83
N ASN A 108 8.58 13.77 11.73
CA ASN A 108 9.65 14.75 11.72
C ASN A 108 9.07 16.18 11.73
N LYS A 109 9.46 16.99 12.72
CA LYS A 109 8.95 18.37 12.87
C LYS A 109 9.36 19.31 11.74
N GLU A 110 10.52 19.06 11.14
CA GLU A 110 11.13 19.94 10.13
C GLU A 110 10.50 19.81 8.73
N VAL A 111 9.60 18.85 8.51
CA VAL A 111 8.93 18.63 7.24
C VAL A 111 7.55 19.30 7.29
N GLU A 112 7.36 20.37 6.52
CA GLU A 112 6.16 21.23 6.61
C GLU A 112 4.85 20.46 6.33
N SER A 113 4.86 19.52 5.37
CA SER A 113 3.67 18.72 5.03
C SER A 113 3.15 17.89 6.20
N ASN A 114 4.03 17.51 7.14
CA ASN A 114 3.64 16.76 8.35
C ASN A 114 2.72 17.58 9.27
N LYS A 115 2.68 18.91 9.13
CA LYS A 115 1.79 19.80 9.89
C LYS A 115 0.33 19.60 9.52
N GLU A 116 0.05 19.51 8.23
CA GLU A 116 -1.30 19.26 7.75
C GLU A 116 -1.77 17.87 8.20
N VAL A 117 -0.95 16.84 7.95
CA VAL A 117 -1.28 15.45 8.30
C VAL A 117 -1.48 15.31 9.81
N LYS A 118 -0.62 15.92 10.64
CA LYS A 118 -0.78 15.91 12.10
C LYS A 118 -2.13 16.50 12.51
N ASN A 119 -2.48 17.68 12.00
CA ASN A 119 -3.73 18.35 12.37
C ASN A 119 -4.95 17.51 11.98
N TYR A 120 -4.93 16.95 10.77
CA TYR A 120 -5.99 16.10 10.26
C TYR A 120 -6.20 14.82 11.10
N LEU A 121 -5.13 14.09 11.39
CA LEU A 121 -5.23 12.87 12.21
C LEU A 121 -5.57 13.18 13.68
N ALA A 122 -5.07 14.31 14.21
CA ALA A 122 -5.41 14.75 15.57
C ALA A 122 -6.90 15.09 15.70
N SER A 123 -7.53 15.68 14.69
CA SER A 123 -8.99 15.89 14.71
C SER A 123 -9.80 14.60 14.75
N GLU A 124 -9.22 13.49 14.30
CA GLU A 124 -9.79 12.13 14.34
C GLU A 124 -9.37 11.33 15.58
N ARG A 125 -8.83 12.00 16.61
CA ARG A 125 -8.38 11.39 17.89
C ARG A 125 -7.29 10.32 17.74
N ILE A 126 -6.45 10.46 16.72
CA ILE A 126 -5.21 9.69 16.56
C ILE A 126 -4.07 10.44 17.26
N SER A 127 -3.23 9.69 18.00
CA SER A 127 -2.10 10.28 18.73
C SER A 127 -0.93 10.53 17.79
N VAL A 128 -0.67 11.80 17.47
CA VAL A 128 0.45 12.21 16.60
C VAL A 128 1.40 13.14 17.34
N LYS A 129 2.66 12.72 17.51
CA LYS A 129 3.72 13.50 18.14
C LYS A 129 4.80 13.89 17.14
N TYR A 130 5.48 15.00 17.41
CA TYR A 130 6.70 15.35 16.70
C TYR A 130 7.91 14.89 17.47
N SER A 131 8.87 14.29 16.77
CA SER A 131 10.16 14.01 17.37
C SER A 131 10.91 15.31 17.70
N LYS A 132 11.65 15.33 18.82
CA LYS A 132 12.55 16.42 19.22
C LYS A 132 13.81 16.46 18.37
N THR A 133 14.28 15.29 17.94
CA THR A 133 15.40 15.11 17.01
C THR A 133 14.88 14.69 15.65
N ARG A 134 15.64 14.98 14.59
CA ARG A 134 15.28 14.54 13.24
C ARG A 134 15.13 13.02 13.19
N VAL A 135 13.95 12.55 12.79
CA VAL A 135 13.71 11.14 12.44
C VAL A 135 13.71 11.03 10.93
N HIS A 136 14.46 10.09 10.36
CA HIS A 136 14.44 9.82 8.92
C HIS A 136 13.84 8.44 8.60
N ASN A 137 13.21 7.82 9.59
CA ASN A 137 12.61 6.49 9.52
C ASN A 137 11.38 6.46 8.61
N LYS A 138 11.13 5.28 8.05
CA LYS A 138 9.88 4.87 7.42
C LYS A 138 9.55 3.51 7.99
N LEU A 139 9.06 3.54 9.22
CA LEU A 139 8.77 2.38 10.04
C LEU A 139 7.27 2.34 10.29
N VAL A 140 6.67 1.19 10.00
CA VAL A 140 5.26 0.91 10.27
C VAL A 140 5.22 -0.43 10.99
N ILE A 141 4.71 -0.46 12.21
CA ILE A 141 4.49 -1.68 12.98
C ILE A 141 2.98 -1.83 13.11
N VAL A 142 2.45 -2.98 12.68
CA VAL A 142 1.04 -3.32 12.83
C VAL A 142 0.95 -4.68 13.48
N ASP A 143 0.38 -4.72 14.68
CA ASP A 143 0.28 -5.91 15.52
C ASP A 143 1.63 -6.66 15.65
N ASP A 144 1.85 -7.72 14.87
CA ASP A 144 3.05 -8.56 14.89
C ASP A 144 3.98 -8.38 13.69
N THR A 145 3.64 -7.48 12.77
CA THR A 145 4.36 -7.27 11.52
C THR A 145 5.07 -5.92 11.53
N VAL A 146 6.38 -5.95 11.24
CA VAL A 146 7.21 -4.76 11.07
C VAL A 146 7.42 -4.51 9.59
N VAL A 147 7.14 -3.31 9.11
CA VAL A 147 7.46 -2.86 7.76
C VAL A 147 8.46 -1.71 7.84
N VAL A 148 9.59 -1.87 7.15
CA VAL A 148 10.68 -0.89 7.18
C VAL A 148 11.36 -0.77 5.82
N GLY A 149 11.77 0.44 5.47
CA GLY A 149 12.56 0.69 4.26
C GLY A 149 12.61 2.17 3.88
N SER A 150 12.47 2.46 2.59
CA SER A 150 12.70 3.80 2.03
C SER A 150 11.42 4.63 1.76
N HIS A 151 10.24 3.98 1.65
CA HIS A 151 8.97 4.61 1.26
C HIS A 151 8.47 5.69 2.24
N ASN A 152 8.61 6.96 1.85
CA ASN A 152 7.83 8.03 2.48
C ASN A 152 6.35 7.91 2.08
N TRP A 153 5.44 8.33 2.94
CA TRP A 153 4.02 8.39 2.60
C TRP A 153 3.72 9.70 1.84
N THR A 154 4.17 9.72 0.60
CA THR A 154 4.00 10.80 -0.38
C THR A 154 3.66 10.17 -1.72
N ASP A 155 2.97 10.85 -2.62
CA ASP A 155 2.63 10.25 -3.93
C ASP A 155 3.88 9.74 -4.66
N SER A 156 4.96 10.54 -4.70
CA SER A 156 6.21 10.11 -5.31
C SER A 156 6.83 8.91 -4.59
N GLY A 157 6.89 8.94 -3.26
CA GLY A 157 7.42 7.83 -2.46
C GLY A 157 6.60 6.55 -2.54
N LEU A 158 5.33 6.59 -2.94
CA LEU A 158 4.47 5.41 -3.04
C LEU A 158 4.31 4.88 -4.47
N PHE A 159 4.45 5.73 -5.50
CA PHE A 159 4.09 5.37 -6.89
C PHE A 159 5.04 5.89 -7.99
N GLU A 160 5.97 6.80 -7.70
CA GLU A 160 6.83 7.38 -8.75
C GLU A 160 8.32 7.03 -8.56
N ASN A 161 8.78 7.00 -7.32
CA ASN A 161 10.15 6.66 -6.97
C ASN A 161 10.38 5.15 -7.09
N ARG A 162 11.66 4.80 -7.29
CA ARG A 162 12.13 3.43 -7.10
C ARG A 162 12.50 3.25 -5.64
N GLU A 163 11.72 2.43 -4.94
CA GLU A 163 11.76 2.31 -3.49
C GLU A 163 11.84 0.84 -3.10
N SER A 164 12.48 0.53 -1.98
CA SER A 164 12.61 -0.83 -1.49
C SER A 164 12.30 -0.88 -0.01
N SER A 165 11.48 -1.84 0.38
CA SER A 165 11.08 -2.09 1.75
C SER A 165 10.84 -3.56 1.97
N ILE A 166 10.80 -3.96 3.23
CA ILE A 166 10.50 -5.33 3.63
C ILE A 166 9.45 -5.32 4.73
N ALA A 167 8.54 -6.26 4.69
CA ALA A 167 7.73 -6.65 5.83
C ALA A 167 8.37 -7.87 6.50
N ILE A 168 8.40 -7.87 7.82
CA ILE A 168 9.06 -8.88 8.65
C ILE A 168 8.08 -9.30 9.75
N ARG A 169 7.82 -10.61 9.83
CA ARG A 169 7.07 -11.27 10.89
C ARG A 169 8.04 -12.10 11.74
N ASP A 170 8.83 -11.43 12.55
CA ASP A 170 9.76 -12.07 13.49
C ASP A 170 9.62 -11.43 14.87
N LYS A 171 9.45 -12.26 15.91
CA LYS A 171 9.20 -11.79 17.28
C LYS A 171 10.37 -10.99 17.86
N ASN A 172 11.61 -11.32 17.48
CA ASN A 172 12.78 -10.60 17.98
C ASN A 172 12.94 -9.25 17.30
N VAL A 173 12.69 -9.16 15.99
CA VAL A 173 12.67 -7.91 15.24
C VAL A 173 11.55 -7.01 15.76
N LEU A 174 10.33 -7.54 15.89
CA LEU A 174 9.18 -6.83 16.46
C LEU A 174 9.52 -6.24 17.83
N LYS A 175 10.08 -7.05 18.73
CA LYS A 175 10.47 -6.59 20.07
C LYS A 175 11.43 -5.41 20.00
N LYS A 176 12.49 -5.51 19.20
CA LYS A 176 13.52 -4.45 19.09
C LYS A 176 12.96 -3.15 18.49
N GLU A 177 12.14 -3.24 17.45
CA GLU A 177 11.53 -2.07 16.81
C GLU A 177 10.47 -1.41 17.70
N LYS A 178 9.71 -2.21 18.45
CA LYS A 178 8.81 -1.70 19.51
C LYS A 178 9.59 -0.99 20.61
N GLU A 179 10.67 -1.59 21.12
CA GLU A 179 11.54 -0.95 22.12
C GLU A 179 12.10 0.39 21.62
N TYR A 180 12.53 0.45 20.36
CA TYR A 180 12.97 1.69 19.73
C TYR A 180 11.84 2.72 19.61
N PHE A 181 10.66 2.31 19.18
CA PHE A 181 9.48 3.17 19.09
C PHE A 181 9.10 3.75 20.46
N GLU A 182 8.98 2.91 21.50
CA GLU A 182 8.64 3.36 22.86
C GLU A 182 9.68 4.34 23.40
N ALA A 183 10.97 4.03 23.23
CA ALA A 183 12.06 4.91 23.68
C ALA A 183 11.99 6.30 23.05
N LEU A 184 11.53 6.41 21.80
CA LEU A 184 11.23 7.70 21.19
C LEU A 184 9.94 8.30 21.77
N TRP A 185 8.85 7.53 21.77
CA TRP A 185 7.51 7.97 22.16
C TRP A 185 7.43 8.57 23.57
N GLU A 186 8.11 7.96 24.54
CA GLU A 186 8.16 8.39 25.94
C GLU A 186 8.93 9.70 26.14
N ARG A 187 9.87 10.03 25.24
CA ARG A 187 10.69 11.25 25.31
C ARG A 187 10.00 12.48 24.72
N LEU A 188 8.82 12.31 24.10
CA LEU A 188 8.06 13.37 23.40
C LEU A 188 6.90 13.89 24.23
#